data_AF-A0A7X5QT12-F1
#
_entry.id   AF-A0A7X5QT12-F1
#
_cell.length_a   1.000
_cell.length_b   1.000
_cell.length_c   1.000
_cell.angle_alpha   90.00
_cell.angle_beta   90.00
_cell.angle_gamma   90.00
#
_symmetry.space_group_name_H-M   'P 1'
#
loop_
_entity.id
_entity.type
_entity.pdbx_description
1 polymer ?
#
loop_
_entity_poly.entity_id
_entity_poly.type
_entity_poly.pdbx_seq_one_letter_code
_entity_poly.pdbx_strand_id
1 'polypeptide(L)'
;MTASWKTVYEGQHEGRSITVRESGDGTFKVLTKQNVHDEGIAYQDGRTFVHVSPSSAGEQVESEANSRESLEEALKELHFSAETVSHICDRLH
;
A
#
# COMPACT_ATOMS: atom_id res chain seq x y z
N MET A 1 -4.63 25.25 2.69
CA MET A 1 -3.52 24.76 3.55
C MET A 1 -2.82 23.65 2.76
N THR A 2 -1.54 23.81 2.45
CA THR A 2 -0.77 22.80 1.72
C THR A 2 -0.30 21.76 2.73
N ALA A 3 -0.95 20.58 2.76
CA ALA A 3 -0.48 19.45 3.56
C ALA A 3 0.99 19.19 3.20
N SER A 4 1.88 19.41 4.17
CA SER A 4 3.31 19.27 3.98
C SER A 4 3.67 17.82 4.27
N TRP A 5 3.76 17.02 3.21
CA TRP A 5 4.14 15.61 3.30
C TRP A 5 5.65 15.49 3.43
N LYS A 6 6.12 14.96 4.56
CA LYS A 6 7.53 14.64 4.80
C LYS A 6 7.75 13.15 4.57
N THR A 7 8.71 12.78 3.74
CA THR A 7 9.12 11.37 3.65
C THR A 7 9.75 10.95 4.96
N VAL A 8 9.11 10.01 5.66
CA VAL A 8 9.58 9.43 6.93
C VAL A 8 10.25 8.08 6.72
N TYR A 9 9.92 7.41 5.61
CA TYR A 9 10.53 6.15 5.26
C TYR A 9 10.60 5.97 3.74
N GLU A 10 11.70 5.42 3.25
CA GLU A 10 11.85 4.98 1.86
C GLU A 10 12.71 3.72 1.82
N GLY A 11 12.28 2.72 1.05
CA GLY A 11 13.01 1.47 0.92
C GLY A 11 12.48 0.58 -0.19
N GLN A 12 13.13 -0.55 -0.39
CA GLN A 12 12.70 -1.58 -1.33
C GLN A 12 12.47 -2.87 -0.57
N HIS A 13 11.25 -3.40 -0.64
CA HIS A 13 10.82 -4.61 0.05
C HIS A 13 10.12 -5.54 -0.94
N GLU A 14 10.48 -6.82 -0.93
CA GLU A 14 9.79 -7.86 -1.73
C GLU A 14 9.72 -7.53 -3.23
N GLY A 15 10.79 -6.88 -3.74
CA GLY A 15 10.90 -6.44 -5.14
C GLY A 15 10.15 -5.15 -5.48
N ARG A 16 9.42 -4.56 -4.52
CA ARG A 16 8.64 -3.31 -4.69
C ARG A 16 9.31 -2.15 -3.98
N SER A 17 9.28 -0.96 -4.57
CA SER A 17 9.63 0.28 -3.87
C SER A 17 8.47 0.69 -2.95
N ILE A 18 8.80 1.11 -1.73
CA ILE A 18 7.84 1.64 -0.77
C ILE A 18 8.35 2.99 -0.23
N THR A 19 7.46 3.96 -0.20
CA THR A 19 7.70 5.29 0.35
C THR A 19 6.58 5.59 1.34
N VAL A 20 6.92 5.88 2.59
CA VAL A 20 5.95 6.37 3.58
C VAL A 20 6.20 7.84 3.82
N ARG A 21 5.14 8.63 3.70
CA ARG A 21 5.15 10.05 3.98
C ARG A 21 4.24 10.33 5.16
N GLU A 22 4.66 11.23 6.03
CA GLU A 22 3.89 11.71 7.17
C GLU A 22 3.48 13.17 6.91
N SER A 23 2.23 13.49 7.18
CA SER A 23 1.75 14.87 7.29
C SER A 23 1.93 15.36 8.71
N GLY A 24 2.15 16.66 8.90
CA GLY A 24 2.34 17.28 10.23
C GLY A 24 1.18 17.07 11.23
N ASP A 25 0.04 16.54 10.76
CA ASP A 25 -1.14 16.21 11.56
C ASP A 25 -1.15 14.74 12.06
N GLY A 26 -0.11 13.94 11.77
CA GLY A 26 0.00 12.53 12.17
C GLY A 26 -0.62 11.54 11.17
N THR A 27 -1.01 12.00 9.99
CA THR A 27 -1.48 11.15 8.88
C THR A 27 -0.30 10.60 8.09
N PHE A 28 -0.35 9.32 7.75
CA PHE A 28 0.63 8.62 6.92
C PHE A 28 0.06 8.34 5.53
N LYS A 29 0.93 8.38 4.53
CA LYS A 29 0.64 8.04 3.14
C LYS A 29 1.69 7.05 2.67
N VAL A 30 1.25 5.85 2.31
CA VAL A 30 2.07 4.80 1.74
C VAL A 30 1.94 4.85 0.23
N LEU A 31 3.07 5.00 -0.45
CA LEU A 31 3.16 4.87 -1.90
C LEU A 31 3.98 3.63 -2.20
N THR A 32 3.38 2.68 -2.90
CA THR A 32 4.10 1.50 -3.39
C THR A 32 3.63 1.13 -4.79
N LYS A 33 4.37 0.23 -5.45
CA LYS A 33 3.92 -0.37 -6.71
C LYS A 33 3.30 -1.72 -6.40
N GLN A 34 2.12 -1.99 -6.93
CA GLN A 34 1.56 -3.34 -6.85
C GLN A 34 2.48 -4.29 -7.63
N ASN A 35 2.89 -5.42 -7.04
CA ASN A 35 3.26 -6.55 -7.90
C ASN A 35 1.98 -7.06 -8.54
N VAL A 36 2.14 -7.63 -9.73
CA VAL A 36 1.08 -8.39 -10.42
C VAL A 36 0.33 -9.25 -9.41
N HIS A 37 -0.96 -8.96 -9.22
CA HIS A 37 -1.87 -9.94 -8.69
C HIS A 37 -2.26 -10.82 -9.89
N ASP A 38 -1.73 -12.05 -9.95
CA ASP A 38 -2.03 -13.01 -11.03
C ASP A 38 -3.45 -13.60 -10.88
N GLU A 39 -4.16 -13.27 -9.79
CA GLU A 39 -5.57 -13.63 -9.59
C GLU A 39 -6.49 -12.61 -10.26
N GLY A 40 -6.62 -12.71 -11.58
CA GLY A 40 -7.83 -12.24 -12.26
C GLY A 40 -9.00 -13.12 -11.85
N ILE A 41 -9.73 -12.77 -10.80
CA ILE A 41 -10.91 -13.54 -10.38
C ILE A 41 -12.10 -13.12 -11.24
N ALA A 42 -12.50 -13.99 -12.17
CA ALA A 42 -13.76 -13.86 -12.88
C ALA A 42 -14.88 -14.44 -12.03
N TYR A 43 -15.71 -13.60 -11.43
CA TYR A 43 -16.95 -14.03 -10.78
C TYR A 43 -18.07 -14.09 -11.84
N GLN A 44 -18.72 -15.25 -11.97
CA GLN A 44 -19.94 -15.40 -12.75
C GLN A 44 -21.14 -15.49 -11.80
N ASP A 45 -21.85 -14.37 -11.62
CA ASP A 45 -23.19 -14.35 -11.04
C ASP A 45 -24.22 -14.09 -12.15
N GLY A 46 -24.86 -15.15 -12.63
CA GLY A 46 -25.93 -15.06 -13.64
C GLY A 46 -25.49 -14.54 -15.03
N ARG A 47 -26.30 -13.62 -15.60
CA ARG A 47 -26.20 -13.14 -17.00
C ARG A 47 -25.15 -12.04 -17.24
N THR A 48 -24.41 -11.66 -16.20
CA THR A 48 -23.50 -10.50 -16.22
C THR A 48 -22.07 -10.98 -16.00
N PHE A 49 -21.20 -10.76 -16.99
CA PHE A 49 -19.77 -11.00 -16.85
C PHE A 49 -19.13 -9.74 -16.26
N VAL A 50 -18.64 -9.81 -15.03
CA VAL A 50 -17.79 -8.76 -14.45
C VAL A 50 -16.34 -9.19 -14.62
N HIS A 51 -15.67 -8.64 -15.63
CA HIS A 51 -14.23 -8.77 -15.77
C HIS A 51 -13.57 -7.75 -14.84
N VAL A 52 -13.08 -8.20 -13.69
CA VAL A 52 -12.15 -7.40 -12.88
C VAL A 52 -10.78 -7.62 -13.47
N SER A 53 -10.31 -6.67 -14.28
CA SER A 53 -8.96 -6.72 -14.84
C SER A 53 -7.97 -6.84 -13.67
N PRO A 54 -6.97 -7.73 -13.73
CA PRO A 54 -5.90 -7.74 -12.75
C PRO A 54 -5.34 -6.31 -12.70
N SER A 55 -5.32 -5.69 -11.52
CA SER A 55 -4.73 -4.38 -11.33
C SER A 55 -3.34 -4.40 -11.97
N SER A 56 -3.14 -3.50 -12.94
CA SER A 56 -2.01 -3.59 -13.87
C SER A 56 -0.69 -3.72 -13.11
N ALA A 57 0.16 -4.65 -13.55
CA ALA A 57 1.52 -4.80 -13.07
C ALA A 57 2.21 -3.44 -12.94
N GLY A 58 2.63 -3.06 -11.73
CA GLY A 58 3.38 -1.82 -11.52
C GLY A 58 2.54 -0.54 -11.47
N GLU A 59 1.21 -0.63 -11.36
CA GLU A 59 0.38 0.52 -11.00
C GLU A 59 0.76 1.02 -9.59
N GLN A 60 0.85 2.34 -9.46
CA GLN A 60 1.18 2.98 -8.20
C GLN A 60 -0.06 2.93 -7.30
N VAL A 61 0.04 2.20 -6.20
CA VAL A 61 -1.00 2.12 -5.18
C VAL A 61 -0.66 3.11 -4.09
N GLU A 62 -1.65 3.91 -3.73
CA GLU A 62 -1.58 4.87 -2.64
C GLU A 62 -2.56 4.43 -1.55
N SER A 63 -2.09 4.32 -0.31
CA SER A 63 -2.93 4.08 0.85
C SER A 63 -2.70 5.16 1.91
N GLU A 64 -3.77 5.73 2.43
CA GLU A 64 -3.75 6.77 3.45
C GLU A 64 -4.16 6.18 4.80
N ALA A 65 -3.28 6.32 5.78
CA ALA A 65 -3.47 5.82 7.13
C ALA A 65 -3.46 6.98 8.12
N ASN A 66 -4.49 7.08 8.96
CA ASN A 66 -4.63 8.21 9.89
C ASN A 66 -3.88 8.02 11.21
N SER A 67 -3.23 6.87 11.40
CA SER A 67 -2.51 6.50 12.61
C SER A 67 -1.50 5.39 12.30
N ARG A 68 -0.53 5.18 13.20
CA ARG A 68 0.48 4.12 13.04
C ARG A 68 -0.13 2.72 13.00
N GLU A 69 -1.19 2.48 13.79
CA GLU A 69 -1.96 1.23 13.76
C GLU A 69 -2.63 1.03 12.38
N SER A 70 -3.26 2.09 11.85
CA SER A 70 -3.85 2.05 10.50
C SER A 70 -2.79 1.86 9.41
N LEU A 71 -1.57 2.34 9.62
CA LEU A 71 -0.46 2.16 8.69
C LEU A 71 -0.03 0.70 8.66
N GLU A 72 0.05 0.05 9.82
CA GLU A 72 0.35 -1.38 9.91
C GLU A 72 -0.69 -2.22 9.15
N GLU A 73 -1.97 -1.94 9.37
CA GLU A 73 -3.07 -2.62 8.66
C GLU A 73 -3.02 -2.34 7.15
N ALA A 74 -2.78 -1.10 6.73
CA ALA A 74 -2.63 -0.76 5.32
C ALA A 74 -1.48 -1.53 4.64
N LEU A 75 -0.36 -1.74 5.34
CA LEU A 75 0.76 -2.54 4.81
C LEU A 75 0.41 -4.03 4.70
N LYS A 76 -0.38 -4.56 5.65
CA LYS A 76 -0.90 -5.94 5.57
C LYS A 76 -1.88 -6.08 4.40
N GLU A 77 -2.78 -5.12 4.18
CA GLU A 77 -3.71 -5.09 3.05
C GLU A 77 -2.99 -4.97 1.70
N LEU A 78 -1.82 -4.32 1.66
CA LEU A 78 -0.95 -4.27 0.49
C LEU A 78 -0.18 -5.59 0.25
N HIS A 79 -0.47 -6.63 1.04
CA HIS A 79 0.14 -7.95 1.00
C HIS A 79 1.66 -7.95 1.23
N PHE A 80 2.16 -7.04 2.07
CA PHE A 80 3.54 -7.14 2.55
C PHE A 80 3.65 -8.24 3.62
N SER A 81 4.80 -8.91 3.65
CA SER A 81 5.12 -9.88 4.69
C SER A 81 5.16 -9.21 6.08
N ALA A 82 4.81 -9.96 7.12
CA ALA A 82 4.83 -9.46 8.50
C ALA A 82 6.22 -8.92 8.91
N GLU A 83 7.30 -9.49 8.37
CA GLU A 83 8.67 -9.01 8.57
C GLU A 83 8.88 -7.62 7.95
N THR A 84 8.44 -7.41 6.72
CA THR A 84 8.46 -6.10 6.05
C THR A 84 7.66 -5.08 6.85
N VAL A 85 6.44 -5.43 7.26
CA VAL A 85 5.56 -4.55 8.05
C VAL A 85 6.26 -4.13 9.35
N SER A 86 6.79 -5.10 10.10
CA SER A 86 7.50 -4.84 11.34
C SER A 86 8.75 -3.98 11.13
N HIS A 87 9.52 -4.24 10.06
CA HIS A 87 10.71 -3.45 9.73
C HIS A 87 10.36 -1.99 9.37
N ILE A 88 9.30 -1.76 8.59
CA ILE A 88 8.83 -0.41 8.26
C ILE A 88 8.37 0.29 9.54
N CYS A 89 7.53 -0.39 10.34
CA CYS A 89 7.02 0.14 11.58
C CYS A 89 8.14 0.48 12.56
N ASP A 90 9.16 -0.35 12.73
CA ASP A 90 10.31 -0.10 13.62
C ASP A 90 11.17 1.10 13.17
N ARG A 91 11.31 1.27 11.85
CA ARG A 91 12.09 2.36 11.25
C ARG A 91 11.39 3.73 11.22
N LEU A 92 10.10 3.79 11.55
CA LEU A 92 9.38 5.05 11.73
C LEU A 92 9.80 5.68 13.07
N HIS A 93 10.73 6.64 12.98
CA HIS A 93 11.20 7.47 14.08
C HIS A 93 10.34 8.72 14.26
#